data_AF-A0AAW9BDY7-F1
#
_entry.id   AF-A0AAW9BDY7-F1
#
_cell.length_a   1.000
_cell.length_b   1.000
_cell.length_c   1.000
_cell.angle_alpha   90.00
_cell.angle_beta   90.00
_cell.angle_gamma   90.00
#
_symmetry.space_group_name_H-M   'P 1'
#
loop_
_entity.id
_entity.type
_entity.pdbx_description
1 polymer ?
#
loop_
_entity_poly.entity_id
_entity_poly.type
_entity_poly.pdbx_seq_one_letter_code
_entity_poly.pdbx_strand_id
1 'polypeptide(L)'
;LQNYTKTMNQALQHEHVVAAAPYVRFTGLAEKGSKLKAIEVRGVDPAYEQAVSSMSDFIDPEAWQNFYSGQQQVILGRGVANELKVQVGDYVTLMIPQTGGTNKVQAPKRVRVKVAGFLTLNGQIDHSLALVPLADAQQYARLGDGVTGISLKTDDVLDAPSIVREVGNLVNVYVYLKSW
;
A
#
# COMPACT_ATOMS: atom_id res chain seq x y z
N LEU A 1 1.18 12.36 -5.63
CA LEU A 1 0.81 13.49 -4.74
C LEU A 1 2.03 13.86 -3.91
N GLN A 2 2.75 14.94 -4.25
CA GLN A 2 3.98 15.34 -3.55
C GLN A 2 3.70 15.98 -2.17
N ASN A 3 2.71 16.88 -2.08
CA ASN A 3 2.34 17.53 -0.81
C ASN A 3 1.09 16.91 -0.18
N TYR A 4 1.14 15.59 0.06
CA TYR A 4 -0.02 14.83 0.51
C TYR A 4 -0.48 15.23 1.91
N THR A 5 0.41 15.71 2.78
CA THR A 5 0.05 16.17 4.13
C THR A 5 -0.93 17.33 4.08
N LYS A 6 -0.72 18.30 3.19
CA LYS A 6 -1.68 19.40 2.99
C LYS A 6 -3.03 18.88 2.52
N THR A 7 -3.04 18.01 1.51
CA THR A 7 -4.28 17.42 0.96
C THR A 7 -5.02 16.60 2.01
N MET A 8 -4.30 15.83 2.83
CA MET A 8 -4.85 15.04 3.92
C MET A 8 -5.49 15.93 4.98
N ASN A 9 -4.82 17.01 5.38
CA ASN A 9 -5.37 17.97 6.34
C ASN A 9 -6.62 18.69 5.80
N GLN A 10 -6.67 18.98 4.50
CA GLN A 10 -7.88 19.53 3.86
C GLN A 10 -9.03 18.52 3.86
N ALA A 11 -8.75 17.25 3.56
CA ALA A 11 -9.77 16.19 3.60
C ALA A 11 -10.37 16.01 5.00
N LEU A 12 -9.53 16.11 6.04
CA LEU A 12 -9.95 16.04 7.45
C LEU A 12 -10.80 17.24 7.92
N GLN A 13 -10.95 18.30 7.12
CA GLN A 13 -11.87 19.41 7.43
C GLN A 13 -13.32 19.09 7.11
N HIS A 14 -13.57 18.03 6.35
CA HIS A 14 -14.91 17.58 6.01
C HIS A 14 -15.53 16.85 7.21
N GLU A 15 -16.74 17.23 7.62
CA GLU A 15 -17.37 16.75 8.86
C GLU A 15 -17.53 15.22 8.92
N HIS A 16 -17.83 14.61 7.76
CA HIS A 16 -18.00 13.17 7.62
C HIS A 16 -16.69 12.38 7.43
N VAL A 17 -15.52 13.01 7.46
CA VAL A 17 -14.23 12.32 7.36
C VAL A 17 -13.64 12.12 8.76
N VAL A 18 -13.62 10.86 9.20
CA VAL A 18 -13.15 10.45 10.54
C VAL A 18 -11.63 10.31 10.58
N ALA A 19 -11.01 9.81 9.50
CA ALA A 19 -9.57 9.64 9.41
C ALA A 19 -9.08 9.64 7.97
N ALA A 20 -7.78 9.89 7.79
CA ALA A 20 -7.12 9.87 6.51
C ALA A 20 -5.71 9.27 6.62
N ALA A 21 -5.29 8.51 5.61
CA ALA A 21 -3.98 7.86 5.57
C ALA A 21 -3.35 7.91 4.19
N PRO A 22 -2.07 8.29 4.07
CA PRO A 22 -1.36 8.24 2.80
C PRO A 22 -1.02 6.80 2.40
N TYR A 23 -1.07 6.50 1.10
CA TYR A 23 -0.58 5.22 0.59
C TYR A 23 0.12 5.34 -0.76
N VAL A 24 1.05 4.43 -0.98
CA VAL A 24 1.65 4.16 -2.31
C VAL A 24 1.09 2.85 -2.83
N ARG A 25 0.61 2.79 -4.07
CA ARG A 25 0.07 1.59 -4.70
C ARG A 25 0.69 1.40 -6.07
N PHE A 26 1.22 0.22 -6.33
CA PHE A 26 1.70 -0.18 -7.65
C PHE A 26 1.60 -1.70 -7.82
N THR A 27 1.58 -2.16 -9.07
CA THR A 27 1.62 -3.59 -9.39
C THR A 27 3.05 -4.05 -9.61
N GLY A 28 3.32 -5.31 -9.29
CA GLY A 28 4.62 -5.93 -9.48
C GLY A 28 4.55 -7.45 -9.47
N LEU A 29 5.72 -8.09 -9.49
CA LEU A 29 5.84 -9.54 -9.34
C LEU A 29 6.66 -9.82 -8.07
N ALA A 30 6.23 -10.76 -7.25
CA ALA A 30 7.03 -11.31 -6.17
C ALA A 30 7.63 -12.65 -6.62
N GLU A 31 8.91 -12.85 -6.32
CA GLU A 31 9.71 -13.98 -6.78
C GLU A 31 10.46 -14.64 -5.61
N LYS A 32 10.45 -15.97 -5.59
CA LYS A 32 11.31 -16.81 -4.73
C LYS A 32 11.78 -18.03 -5.53
N GLY A 33 13.05 -18.05 -5.91
CA GLY A 33 13.61 -19.12 -6.74
C GLY A 33 12.89 -19.16 -8.11
N SER A 34 12.27 -20.29 -8.46
CA SER A 34 11.50 -20.44 -9.70
C SER A 34 10.03 -20.02 -9.59
N LYS A 35 9.56 -19.66 -8.39
CA LYS A 35 8.17 -19.26 -8.15
C LYS A 35 8.01 -17.76 -8.34
N LEU A 36 6.96 -17.38 -9.06
CA LEU A 36 6.65 -16.00 -9.38
C LEU A 36 5.14 -15.77 -9.25
N LYS A 37 4.74 -14.66 -8.61
CA LYS A 37 3.35 -14.29 -8.40
C LYS A 37 3.15 -12.81 -8.69
N ALA A 38 2.14 -12.47 -9.50
CA ALA A 38 1.70 -11.09 -9.66
C ALA A 38 1.00 -10.60 -8.39
N ILE A 39 1.38 -9.41 -7.94
CA ILE A 39 0.88 -8.79 -6.71
C ILE A 39 0.63 -7.29 -6.89
N GLU A 40 -0.34 -6.78 -6.14
CA GLU A 40 -0.46 -5.37 -5.81
C GLU A 40 0.34 -5.09 -4.54
N VAL A 41 1.27 -4.15 -4.63
CA VAL A 41 2.03 -3.66 -3.48
C VAL A 41 1.36 -2.38 -2.98
N ARG A 42 1.04 -2.36 -1.69
CA ARG A 42 0.55 -1.18 -0.97
C ARG A 42 1.56 -0.76 0.10
N GLY A 43 2.17 0.39 -0.11
CA GLY A 43 3.00 1.10 0.85
C GLY A 43 2.14 1.82 1.88
N VAL A 44 2.31 1.50 3.15
CA VAL A 44 1.50 2.05 4.26
C VAL A 44 2.36 2.53 5.41
N ASP A 45 1.88 3.54 6.12
CA ASP A 45 2.38 3.90 7.44
C ASP A 45 1.49 3.20 8.48
N PRO A 46 2.03 2.36 9.37
CA PRO A 46 1.22 1.60 10.31
C PRO A 46 0.30 2.46 11.19
N ALA A 47 0.78 3.63 11.62
CA ALA A 47 0.05 4.49 12.54
C ALA A 47 -1.15 5.16 11.84
N TYR A 48 -0.96 5.59 10.59
CA TYR A 48 -2.07 6.14 9.79
C TYR A 48 -3.01 5.05 9.29
N GLU A 49 -2.50 3.90 8.85
CA GLU A 49 -3.33 2.85 8.26
C GLU A 49 -4.30 2.24 9.28
N GLN A 50 -3.91 2.10 10.55
CA GLN A 50 -4.80 1.67 11.63
C GLN A 50 -6.01 2.59 11.83
N ALA A 51 -5.87 3.88 11.52
CA ALA A 51 -6.98 4.82 11.66
C ALA A 51 -8.03 4.65 10.56
N VAL A 52 -7.65 4.14 9.39
CA VAL A 52 -8.52 4.01 8.21
C VAL A 52 -8.92 2.58 7.86
N SER A 53 -8.24 1.57 8.40
CA SER A 53 -8.44 0.17 8.05
C SER A 53 -8.28 -0.77 9.23
N SER A 54 -9.08 -1.83 9.26
CA SER A 54 -8.95 -2.96 10.19
C SER A 54 -7.95 -4.03 9.70
N MET A 55 -7.15 -3.77 8.65
CA MET A 55 -6.24 -4.80 8.12
C MET A 55 -5.22 -5.30 9.15
N SER A 56 -4.81 -4.43 10.09
CA SER A 56 -3.86 -4.77 11.16
C SER A 56 -4.39 -5.91 12.06
N ASP A 57 -5.71 -6.03 12.18
CA ASP A 57 -6.35 -7.04 13.03
C ASP A 57 -6.20 -8.47 12.45
N PHE A 58 -5.81 -8.56 11.18
CA PHE A 58 -5.60 -9.80 10.44
C PHE A 58 -4.12 -10.10 10.19
N ILE A 59 -3.24 -9.36 10.87
CA ILE A 59 -1.78 -9.50 10.85
C ILE A 59 -1.35 -9.85 12.27
N ASP A 60 -0.27 -10.64 12.39
CA ASP A 60 0.34 -10.89 13.69
C ASP A 60 0.75 -9.55 14.38
N PRO A 61 0.34 -9.31 15.64
CA PRO A 61 0.61 -8.03 16.31
C PRO A 61 2.10 -7.69 16.43
N GLU A 62 2.97 -8.66 16.67
CA GLU A 62 4.41 -8.42 16.76
C GLU A 62 4.98 -8.06 15.39
N ALA A 63 4.51 -8.72 14.33
CA ALA A 63 4.90 -8.38 12.97
C ALA A 63 4.47 -6.95 12.59
N TRP A 64 3.27 -6.54 12.97
CA TRP A 64 2.76 -5.19 12.68
C TRP A 64 3.48 -4.11 13.50
N GLN A 65 3.72 -4.34 14.78
CA GLN A 65 4.47 -3.41 15.65
C GLN A 65 5.92 -3.22 15.19
N ASN A 66 6.52 -4.25 14.60
CA ASN A 66 7.89 -4.21 14.07
C ASN A 66 7.95 -3.88 12.56
N PHE A 67 6.86 -3.36 11.98
CA PHE A 67 6.77 -3.01 10.58
C PHE A 67 7.08 -1.52 10.35
N TYR A 68 8.33 -1.19 10.01
CA TYR A 68 8.76 0.19 9.85
C TYR A 68 9.78 0.37 8.71
N SER A 69 9.89 1.60 8.22
CA SER A 69 10.71 1.95 7.07
C SER A 69 12.21 1.67 7.27
N GLY A 70 12.92 1.45 6.16
CA GLY A 70 14.36 1.22 6.14
C GLY A 70 14.80 -0.21 6.45
N GLN A 71 13.88 -1.09 6.85
CA GLN A 71 14.16 -2.50 7.12
C GLN A 71 13.92 -3.42 5.91
N GLN A 72 13.44 -2.86 4.78
CA GLN A 72 13.09 -3.63 3.57
C GLN A 72 12.18 -4.82 3.91
N GLN A 73 11.15 -4.57 4.70
CA GLN A 73 10.21 -5.59 5.15
C GLN A 73 9.00 -5.69 4.21
N VAL A 74 8.39 -6.86 4.19
CA VAL A 74 7.12 -7.10 3.50
C VAL A 74 6.19 -7.94 4.39
N ILE A 75 4.92 -7.57 4.43
CA ILE A 75 3.86 -8.44 4.92
C ILE A 75 3.12 -8.95 3.68
N LEU A 76 3.09 -10.27 3.49
CA LEU A 76 2.46 -10.88 2.33
C LEU A 76 1.05 -11.34 2.66
N GLY A 77 0.12 -11.22 1.73
CA GLY A 77 -1.13 -11.96 1.81
C GLY A 77 -0.85 -13.46 1.92
N ARG A 78 -1.61 -14.17 2.75
CA ARG A 78 -1.41 -15.60 3.02
C ARG A 78 -1.41 -16.45 1.74
N GLY A 79 -2.31 -16.16 0.80
CA GLY A 79 -2.37 -16.82 -0.50
C GLY A 79 -1.09 -16.63 -1.32
N VAL A 80 -0.53 -15.41 -1.35
CA VAL A 80 0.76 -15.11 -2.01
C VAL A 80 1.89 -15.90 -1.37
N ALA A 81 1.97 -15.92 -0.04
CA ALA A 81 3.02 -16.63 0.69
C ALA A 81 3.00 -18.14 0.41
N ASN A 82 1.81 -18.74 0.39
CA ASN A 82 1.61 -20.16 0.08
C ASN A 82 2.08 -20.49 -1.34
N GLU A 83 1.74 -19.64 -2.31
CA GLU A 83 2.12 -19.85 -3.71
C GLU A 83 3.64 -19.74 -3.91
N LEU A 84 4.29 -18.79 -3.21
CA LEU A 84 5.73 -18.63 -3.21
C LEU A 84 6.47 -19.63 -2.31
N LYS A 85 5.75 -20.38 -1.45
CA LYS A 85 6.29 -21.29 -0.42
C LYS A 85 7.31 -20.59 0.50
N VAL A 86 6.93 -19.45 1.06
CA VAL A 86 7.79 -18.66 1.96
C VAL A 86 7.23 -18.61 3.38
N GLN A 87 8.14 -18.46 4.35
CA GLN A 87 7.83 -18.33 5.77
C GLN A 87 8.28 -16.97 6.31
N VAL A 88 7.86 -16.61 7.53
CA VAL A 88 8.39 -15.42 8.20
C VAL A 88 9.91 -15.56 8.35
N GLY A 89 10.65 -14.50 8.05
CA GLY A 89 12.11 -14.49 8.04
C GLY A 89 12.74 -14.80 6.69
N ASP A 90 11.99 -15.37 5.73
CA ASP A 90 12.47 -15.56 4.37
C ASP A 90 12.68 -14.22 3.65
N TYR A 91 13.47 -14.26 2.59
CA TYR A 91 13.56 -13.17 1.62
C TYR A 91 12.82 -13.51 0.33
N VAL A 92 12.12 -12.52 -0.22
CA VAL A 92 11.51 -12.53 -1.55
C VAL A 92 12.05 -11.34 -2.36
N THR A 93 12.01 -11.47 -3.69
CA THR A 93 12.38 -10.37 -4.59
C THR A 93 11.12 -9.77 -5.20
N LEU A 94 10.92 -8.47 -5.02
CA LEU A 94 9.90 -7.69 -5.71
C LEU A 94 10.48 -7.17 -7.03
N MET A 95 9.82 -7.49 -8.14
CA MET A 95 10.12 -6.97 -9.46
C MET A 95 9.10 -5.89 -9.80
N ILE A 96 9.57 -4.66 -9.91
CA ILE A 96 8.74 -3.48 -10.00
C ILE A 96 8.95 -2.86 -11.38
N PRO A 97 7.88 -2.74 -12.21
CA PRO A 97 7.98 -2.09 -13.51
C PRO A 97 8.54 -0.67 -13.36
N GLN A 98 9.35 -0.24 -14.31
CA GLN A 98 9.88 1.13 -14.32
C GLN A 98 9.22 1.90 -15.45
N THR A 99 8.52 2.98 -15.11
CA THR A 99 7.98 3.93 -16.07
C THR A 99 9.04 5.00 -16.33
N GLY A 100 9.90 4.76 -17.32
CA GLY A 100 10.89 5.74 -17.79
C GLY A 100 10.63 6.10 -19.25
N GLY A 101 10.53 7.41 -19.54
CA GLY A 101 10.12 8.00 -20.83
C GLY A 101 11.06 7.79 -22.02
N THR A 102 11.77 6.68 -22.09
CA THR A 102 12.59 6.31 -23.24
C THR A 102 11.92 5.17 -23.99
N ASN A 103 11.87 5.23 -25.33
CA ASN A 103 11.32 4.23 -26.26
C ASN A 103 12.01 2.83 -26.21
N LYS A 104 12.69 2.49 -25.12
CA LYS A 104 13.38 1.21 -24.87
C LYS A 104 12.76 0.51 -23.66
N VAL A 105 12.56 -0.80 -23.80
CA VAL A 105 12.19 -1.69 -22.71
C VAL A 105 13.25 -1.59 -21.61
N GLN A 106 12.88 -1.10 -20.43
CA GLN A 106 13.77 -1.05 -19.27
C GLN A 106 13.60 -2.32 -18.42
N ALA A 107 14.70 -2.82 -17.87
CA ALA A 107 14.65 -3.92 -16.92
C ALA A 107 13.86 -3.49 -15.65
N PRO A 108 13.06 -4.39 -15.07
CA PRO A 108 12.34 -4.08 -13.84
C PRO A 108 13.30 -3.85 -12.67
N LYS A 109 12.94 -2.95 -11.75
CA LYS A 109 13.69 -2.76 -10.51
C LYS A 109 13.46 -3.97 -9.62
N ARG A 110 14.54 -4.64 -9.21
CA ARG A 110 14.50 -5.78 -8.29
C ARG A 110 14.84 -5.30 -6.90
N VAL A 111 13.96 -5.57 -5.94
CA VAL A 111 14.15 -5.22 -4.53
C VAL A 111 14.00 -6.47 -3.69
N ARG A 112 15.05 -6.83 -2.94
CA ARG A 112 14.97 -7.95 -2.00
C ARG A 112 14.39 -7.44 -0.68
N VAL A 113 13.33 -8.10 -0.21
CA VAL A 113 12.63 -7.75 1.03
C VAL A 113 12.49 -8.97 1.93
N LYS A 114 12.51 -8.76 3.25
CA LYS A 114 12.33 -9.80 4.26
C LYS A 114 10.85 -9.92 4.63
N VAL A 115 10.34 -11.14 4.62
CA VAL A 115 8.98 -11.45 5.06
C VAL A 115 8.89 -11.25 6.57
N ALA A 116 8.18 -10.20 6.98
CA ALA A 116 7.98 -9.85 8.39
C ALA A 116 6.73 -10.55 8.98
N GLY A 117 5.72 -10.81 8.16
CA GLY A 117 4.48 -11.41 8.60
C GLY A 117 3.54 -11.73 7.44
N PHE A 118 2.34 -12.17 7.80
CA PHE A 118 1.29 -12.50 6.84
C PHE A 118 -0.03 -11.82 7.19
N LEU A 119 -0.72 -11.32 6.15
CA LEU A 119 -2.10 -10.84 6.23
C LEU A 119 -3.05 -11.97 5.82
N THR A 120 -4.03 -12.29 6.67
CA THR A 120 -4.96 -13.42 6.42
C THR A 120 -6.41 -12.93 6.47
N LEU A 121 -6.99 -12.66 5.30
CA LEU A 121 -8.37 -12.17 5.15
C LEU A 121 -9.35 -13.29 4.74
N ASN A 122 -8.86 -14.51 4.51
CA ASN A 122 -9.64 -15.68 4.09
C ASN A 122 -10.48 -15.40 2.82
N GLY A 123 -9.90 -14.69 1.86
CA GLY A 123 -10.58 -14.26 0.64
C GLY A 123 -9.60 -13.88 -0.46
N GLN A 124 -10.12 -13.53 -1.64
CA GLN A 124 -9.29 -13.29 -2.85
C GLN A 124 -8.22 -12.21 -2.69
N ILE A 125 -8.43 -11.26 -1.76
CA ILE A 125 -7.51 -10.15 -1.49
C ILE A 125 -6.14 -10.67 -1.01
N ASP A 126 -6.10 -11.71 -0.15
CA ASP A 126 -4.84 -12.23 0.39
C ASP A 126 -4.03 -13.05 -0.64
N HIS A 127 -4.58 -13.31 -1.83
CA HIS A 127 -3.89 -13.97 -2.94
C HIS A 127 -3.14 -13.01 -3.88
N SER A 128 -3.27 -11.71 -3.67
CA SER A 128 -2.67 -10.70 -4.56
C SER A 128 -2.05 -9.51 -3.84
N LEU A 129 -2.18 -9.38 -2.52
CA LEU A 129 -1.71 -8.21 -1.79
C LEU A 129 -0.34 -8.42 -1.14
N ALA A 130 0.50 -7.39 -1.17
CA ALA A 130 1.69 -7.25 -0.34
C ALA A 130 1.74 -5.85 0.28
N LEU A 131 2.05 -5.76 1.56
CA LEU A 131 2.28 -4.51 2.27
C LEU A 131 3.78 -4.27 2.44
N VAL A 132 4.22 -3.05 2.20
CA VAL A 132 5.58 -2.59 2.53
C VAL A 132 5.49 -1.27 3.30
N PRO A 133 6.52 -0.84 4.03
CA PRO A 133 6.52 0.46 4.68
C PRO A 133 6.36 1.59 3.64
N LEU A 134 5.67 2.68 4.01
CA LEU A 134 5.37 3.79 3.09
C LEU A 134 6.64 4.35 2.43
N ALA A 135 7.65 4.72 3.21
CA ALA A 135 8.88 5.30 2.68
C ALA A 135 9.64 4.35 1.74
N ASP A 136 9.64 3.06 2.06
CA ASP A 136 10.21 2.02 1.21
C ASP A 136 9.47 1.98 -0.13
N ALA A 137 8.13 1.97 -0.12
CA ALA A 137 7.31 2.02 -1.33
C ALA A 137 7.57 3.26 -2.18
N GLN A 138 7.73 4.43 -1.56
CA GLN A 138 8.04 5.68 -2.25
C GLN A 138 9.37 5.59 -3.00
N GLN A 139 10.39 5.02 -2.37
CA GLN A 139 11.69 4.77 -3.02
C GLN A 139 11.58 3.72 -4.13
N TYR A 140 10.79 2.67 -3.92
CA TYR A 140 10.59 1.60 -4.90
C TYR A 140 9.91 2.12 -6.17
N ALA A 141 8.88 2.95 -6.01
CA ALA A 141 8.13 3.58 -7.09
C ALA A 141 8.76 4.88 -7.63
N ARG A 142 9.91 5.32 -7.09
CA ARG A 142 10.63 6.57 -7.45
C ARG A 142 9.75 7.82 -7.33
N LEU A 143 8.96 7.92 -6.25
CA LEU A 143 8.03 9.02 -6.04
C LEU A 143 8.63 10.21 -5.26
N GLY A 144 9.89 10.12 -4.81
CA GLY A 144 10.43 11.07 -3.83
C GLY A 144 9.63 10.98 -2.54
N ASP A 145 9.20 12.10 -1.99
CA ASP A 145 8.33 12.14 -0.80
C ASP A 145 6.83 12.04 -1.15
N GLY A 146 6.50 11.80 -2.44
CA GLY A 146 5.13 11.73 -2.90
C GLY A 146 4.46 10.38 -2.66
N VAL A 147 3.13 10.36 -2.65
CA VAL A 147 2.31 9.15 -2.52
C VAL A 147 1.35 8.99 -3.71
N THR A 148 0.78 7.81 -3.93
CA THR A 148 -0.15 7.60 -5.04
C THR A 148 -1.58 7.99 -4.71
N GLY A 149 -1.94 7.99 -3.43
CA GLY A 149 -3.28 8.35 -2.98
C GLY A 149 -3.38 8.55 -1.47
N ILE A 150 -4.57 8.95 -1.04
CA ILE A 150 -4.96 9.08 0.37
C ILE A 150 -6.22 8.23 0.55
N SER A 151 -6.21 7.33 1.52
CA SER A 151 -7.38 6.59 1.97
C SER A 151 -8.13 7.43 2.99
N LEU A 152 -9.46 7.47 2.88
CA LEU A 152 -10.34 8.17 3.81
C LEU A 152 -11.22 7.15 4.52
N LYS A 153 -11.43 7.35 5.81
CA LYS A 153 -12.48 6.69 6.58
C LYS A 153 -13.58 7.69 6.84
N THR A 154 -14.79 7.33 6.46
CA THR A 154 -15.99 8.12 6.71
C THR A 154 -16.76 7.56 7.90
N ASP A 155 -17.65 8.37 8.46
CA ASP A 155 -18.60 7.95 9.49
C ASP A 155 -19.71 7.04 8.90
N ASP A 156 -20.10 7.29 7.64
CA ASP A 156 -20.99 6.42 6.86
C ASP A 156 -20.31 5.95 5.56
N VAL A 157 -20.26 4.62 5.38
CA VAL A 157 -19.66 3.97 4.20
C VAL A 157 -20.57 4.02 2.97
N LEU A 158 -21.90 4.15 3.18
CA LEU A 158 -22.88 4.26 2.09
C LEU A 158 -22.81 5.63 1.41
N ASP A 159 -22.51 6.68 2.19
CA ASP A 159 -22.34 8.04 1.68
C ASP A 159 -20.93 8.34 1.17
N ALA A 160 -20.01 7.37 1.29
CA ALA A 160 -18.62 7.53 0.86
C ALA A 160 -18.44 8.09 -0.56
N PRO A 161 -19.23 7.71 -1.60
CA PRO A 161 -19.10 8.31 -2.93
C PRO A 161 -19.38 9.82 -2.95
N SER A 162 -20.40 10.27 -2.21
CA SER A 162 -20.77 11.68 -2.09
C SER A 162 -19.73 12.46 -1.29
N ILE A 163 -19.33 11.95 -0.12
CA ILE A 163 -18.31 12.54 0.75
C ILE A 163 -16.99 12.68 0.00
N VAL A 164 -16.56 11.65 -0.72
CA VAL A 164 -15.30 11.67 -1.49
C VAL A 164 -15.37 12.71 -2.62
N ARG A 165 -16.54 12.94 -3.23
CA ARG A 165 -16.74 14.00 -4.22
C ARG A 165 -16.70 15.40 -3.59
N GLU A 166 -17.29 15.58 -2.43
CA GLU A 166 -17.25 16.83 -1.68
C GLU A 166 -15.84 17.17 -1.21
N VAL A 167 -15.12 16.19 -0.65
CA VAL A 167 -13.68 16.29 -0.35
C VAL A 167 -12.88 16.62 -1.61
N GLY A 168 -13.22 16.02 -2.75
CA GLY A 168 -12.64 16.32 -4.06
C GLY A 168 -12.71 17.80 -4.45
N ASN A 169 -13.78 18.49 -4.06
CA ASN A 169 -13.93 19.94 -4.28
C ASN A 169 -13.12 20.79 -3.29
N LEU A 170 -12.78 20.25 -2.13
CA LEU A 170 -11.96 20.92 -1.10
C LEU A 170 -10.45 20.80 -1.40
N VAL A 171 -10.04 19.71 -2.05
CA VAL A 171 -8.63 19.44 -2.36
C VAL A 171 -8.22 20.05 -3.69
N ASN A 172 -7.12 20.79 -3.69
CA ASN A 172 -6.67 21.52 -4.88
C ASN A 172 -5.79 20.67 -5.82
N VAL A 173 -6.13 19.39 -5.99
CA VAL A 173 -5.39 18.40 -6.80
C VAL A 173 -6.35 17.46 -7.53
N TYR A 174 -6.03 17.10 -8.78
CA TYR A 174 -6.81 16.14 -9.55
C TYR A 174 -6.70 14.76 -8.88
N VAL A 175 -7.81 14.27 -8.34
CA VAL A 175 -7.89 13.00 -7.61
C VAL A 175 -8.82 12.04 -8.34
N TYR A 176 -8.41 10.77 -8.44
CA TYR A 176 -9.31 9.70 -8.86
C TYR A 176 -10.04 9.18 -7.63
N LEU A 177 -11.36 9.35 -7.63
CA LEU A 177 -12.24 8.87 -6.57
C LEU A 177 -12.56 7.40 -6.84
N LYS A 178 -12.20 6.53 -5.91
CA LYS A 178 -12.58 5.10 -5.92
C LYS A 178 -13.31 4.80 -4.63
N SER A 179 -14.63 4.60 -4.71
CA SER A 179 -15.40 3.93 -3.66
C SER A 179 -15.31 2.41 -3.86
N TRP A 180 -15.71 1.66 -2.83
CA TRP A 180 -15.65 0.20 -2.79
C TRP A 180 -16.30 -0.47 -4.01
#